data_AF-A0A3M8VIK6-F1
#
_entry.id   AF-A0A3M8VIK6-F1
#
_cell.length_a   1.000
_cell.length_b   1.000
_cell.length_c   1.000
_cell.angle_alpha   90.00
_cell.angle_beta   90.00
_cell.angle_gamma   90.00
#
_symmetry.space_group_name_H-M   'P 1'
#
loop_
_entity.id
_entity.type
_entity.pdbx_description
1 polymer ?
#
loop_
_entity_poly.entity_id
_entity_poly.type
_entity_poly.pdbx_seq_one_letter_code
_entity_poly.pdbx_strand_id
1 'polypeptide(L)'
;MLRCGICGSSRLTPAGQLRTYESQTNRLRLKFPRPRAYKLRPAFDVDFARACLDCGALLPFLSDVDLSRLNEAADSLTGYDT
;
A
#
# COMPACT_ATOMS: atom_id res chain seq x y z
N MET A 1 -3.98 7.29 17.95
CA MET A 1 -2.79 8.08 17.58
C MET A 1 -1.93 7.23 16.66
N LEU A 2 -1.60 7.73 15.46
CA LEU A 2 -0.78 6.98 14.50
C LEU A 2 0.64 6.81 15.04
N ARG A 3 1.18 5.60 14.91
CA ARG A 3 2.55 5.24 15.29
C ARG A 3 3.24 4.56 14.13
N CYS A 4 4.56 4.68 14.08
CA CYS A 4 5.37 3.92 13.15
C CYS A 4 5.22 2.42 13.43
N GLY A 5 4.75 1.65 12.45
CA GLY A 5 4.64 0.19 12.56
C GLY A 5 5.99 -0.53 12.64
N ILE A 6 7.10 0.18 12.41
CA ILE A 6 8.46 -0.37 12.46
C ILE A 6 9.12 -0.12 13.83
N CYS A 7 9.12 1.11 14.34
CA CYS A 7 9.81 1.47 15.59
C CYS A 7 8.90 1.97 16.73
N GLY A 8 7.59 2.06 16.53
CA GLY A 8 6.62 2.52 17.55
C GLY A 8 6.56 4.03 17.82
N SER A 9 7.44 4.82 17.19
CA SER A 9 7.47 6.29 17.33
C SER A 9 6.17 6.96 16.86
N SER A 10 5.78 8.04 17.53
CA SER A 10 4.68 8.93 17.12
C SER A 10 5.13 10.09 16.22
N ARG A 11 6.45 10.25 15.99
CA ARG A 11 7.02 11.34 15.17
C ARG A 11 6.94 10.98 13.69
N LEU A 12 5.74 11.12 13.13
CA LEU A 12 5.47 10.92 11.71
C LEU A 12 5.28 12.26 11.00
N THR A 13 5.72 12.35 9.74
CA THR A 13 5.41 13.50 8.89
C THR A 13 3.91 13.62 8.61
N PRO A 14 3.44 14.77 8.11
CA PRO A 14 2.19 14.85 7.36
C PRO A 14 2.17 13.84 6.20
N ALA A 15 0.98 13.53 5.71
CA ALA A 15 0.82 12.71 4.52
C ALA A 15 1.39 13.45 3.29
N GLY A 16 2.19 12.75 2.50
CA GLY A 16 2.69 13.22 1.20
C GLY A 16 2.27 12.26 0.09
N GLN A 17 2.28 12.74 -1.15
CA GLN A 17 1.97 11.91 -2.32
C GLN A 17 3.22 11.15 -2.78
N LEU A 18 3.07 9.86 -3.07
CA LEU A 18 4.10 9.05 -3.71
C LEU A 18 3.98 9.13 -5.22
N ARG A 19 5.12 9.33 -5.90
CA ARG A 19 5.24 9.35 -7.35
C ARG A 19 6.47 8.54 -7.75
N THR A 20 6.41 7.88 -8.90
CA THR A 20 7.61 7.25 -9.49
C THR A 20 8.39 8.28 -10.30
N TYR A 21 9.71 8.10 -10.41
CA TYR A 21 10.62 9.07 -11.01
C TYR A 21 10.51 9.16 -12.54
N GLU A 22 10.08 8.09 -13.23
CA GLU A 22 10.22 7.97 -14.70
C GLU A 22 8.96 8.27 -15.54
N SER A 23 7.81 8.50 -14.93
CA SER A 23 6.70 9.22 -15.58
C SER A 23 5.70 9.66 -14.52
N GLN A 24 5.14 10.86 -14.66
CA GLN A 24 4.07 11.33 -13.76
C GLN A 24 2.81 10.44 -13.80
N THR A 25 2.71 9.55 -14.80
CA THR A 25 1.63 8.58 -14.98
C THR A 25 1.82 7.28 -14.22
N ASN A 26 3.04 6.92 -13.81
CA ASN A 26 3.29 5.67 -13.11
C ASN A 26 3.12 5.84 -11.59
N ARG A 27 2.07 5.21 -11.05
CA ARG A 27 1.77 5.14 -9.61
C ARG A 27 2.44 3.92 -8.98
N LEU A 28 2.83 4.05 -7.71
CA LEU A 28 3.25 2.90 -6.92
C LEU A 28 2.04 1.97 -6.73
N ARG A 29 2.23 0.65 -6.87
CA ARG A 29 1.14 -0.32 -6.76
C ARG A 29 1.49 -1.45 -5.82
N LEU A 30 0.57 -1.76 -4.90
CA LEU A 30 0.60 -3.00 -4.12
C LEU A 30 -0.01 -4.11 -4.97
N LYS A 31 0.78 -5.12 -5.33
CA LYS A 31 0.35 -6.24 -6.17
C LYS A 31 0.37 -7.54 -5.37
N PHE A 32 -0.73 -8.28 -5.40
CA PHE A 32 -0.79 -9.61 -4.80
C PHE A 32 -0.50 -10.69 -5.85
N PRO A 33 -0.13 -11.91 -5.42
CA PRO A 33 -0.12 -13.08 -6.30
C PRO A 33 -1.50 -13.31 -6.95
N ARG A 34 -1.55 -14.05 -8.06
CA ARG A 34 -2.84 -14.38 -8.69
C ARG A 34 -3.52 -15.46 -7.83
N PRO A 35 -4.79 -15.27 -7.42
CA PRO A 35 -5.51 -16.30 -6.68
C PRO A 35 -5.79 -17.56 -7.51
N ARG A 36 -5.89 -17.41 -8.85
CA ARG A 36 -6.03 -18.50 -9.84
C ARG A 36 -5.41 -18.06 -11.17
N ALA A 37 -4.91 -19.00 -11.98
CA ALA A 37 -4.22 -18.69 -13.24
C ALA A 37 -5.00 -17.74 -14.18
N TYR A 38 -6.32 -17.92 -14.25
CA TYR A 38 -7.23 -17.16 -15.12
C TYR A 38 -7.82 -15.89 -14.48
N LYS A 39 -7.56 -15.63 -13.19
CA LYS A 39 -8.02 -14.39 -12.55
C LYS A 39 -7.01 -13.27 -12.77
N LEU A 40 -7.50 -12.05 -12.92
CA LEU A 40 -6.65 -10.86 -12.94
C LEU A 40 -5.87 -10.76 -11.64
N ARG A 41 -4.62 -10.28 -11.73
CA ARG A 41 -3.77 -10.05 -10.57
C ARG A 41 -4.34 -8.88 -9.75
N PRO A 42 -4.73 -9.07 -8.49
CA PRO A 42 -5.18 -7.96 -7.65
C PRO A 42 -4.07 -6.93 -7.49
N ALA A 43 -4.38 -5.67 -7.74
CA ALA A 43 -3.46 -4.55 -7.64
C ALA A 43 -4.19 -3.30 -7.14
N PHE A 44 -3.54 -2.56 -6.25
CA PHE A 44 -4.09 -1.36 -5.61
C PHE A 44 -3.08 -0.22 -5.76
N ASP A 45 -3.57 0.97 -6.12
CA ASP A 45 -2.73 2.16 -6.24
C ASP A 45 -2.38 2.67 -4.83
N VAL A 46 -1.09 2.99 -4.63
CA VAL A 46 -0.52 3.45 -3.37
C VAL A 46 -0.08 4.90 -3.59
N ASP A 47 -0.99 5.81 -3.30
CA ASP A 47 -0.82 7.23 -3.62
C ASP A 47 -0.16 8.04 -2.53
N PHE A 48 -0.21 7.59 -1.27
CA PHE A 48 0.18 8.40 -0.13
C PHE A 48 1.13 7.66 0.80
N ALA A 49 1.98 8.41 1.49
CA ALA A 49 2.84 7.90 2.55
C ALA A 49 3.11 8.93 3.64
N ARG A 50 3.54 8.43 4.80
CA ARG A 50 4.18 9.21 5.86
C ARG A 50 5.59 8.68 6.09
N ALA A 51 6.53 9.54 6.43
CA ALA A 51 7.85 9.12 6.87
C ALA A 51 7.94 9.19 8.40
N CYS A 52 8.63 8.23 9.02
CA CYS A 52 9.02 8.30 10.42
C CYS A 52 10.29 9.12 10.57
N LEU A 53 10.25 10.15 11.41
CA LEU A 53 11.38 11.04 11.66
C LEU A 53 12.48 10.42 12.53
N ASP A 54 12.20 9.30 13.20
CA ASP A 54 13.16 8.65 14.09
C ASP A 54 13.90 7.49 13.44
N CYS A 55 13.21 6.64 12.65
CA CYS A 55 13.83 5.48 12.01
C CYS A 55 13.89 5.54 10.47
N GLY A 56 13.35 6.61 9.86
CA GLY A 56 13.35 6.77 8.41
C GLY A 56 12.37 5.87 7.65
N ALA A 57 11.58 5.03 8.33
CA ALA A 57 10.61 4.17 7.68
C ALA A 57 9.58 4.97 6.88
N LEU A 58 9.37 4.59 5.63
CA LEU A 58 8.31 5.11 4.77
C LEU A 58 7.08 4.20 4.91
N LEU A 59 5.95 4.78 5.32
CA LEU A 59 4.70 4.10 5.62
C LEU A 59 3.68 4.44 4.53
N PRO A 60 3.66 3.70 3.40
CA PRO A 60 2.65 3.86 2.37
C PRO A 60 1.28 3.41 2.86
N PHE A 61 0.23 4.06 2.37
CA PHE A 61 -1.16 3.68 2.65
C PHE A 61 -2.07 3.96 1.44
N LEU A 62 -3.20 3.25 1.42
CA LEU A 62 -4.18 3.31 0.35
C LEU A 62 -5.11 4.52 0.50
N SER A 63 -5.69 4.94 -0.61
CA SER A 63 -6.86 5.82 -0.61
C SER A 63 -8.05 5.11 0.03
N ASP A 64 -9.07 5.86 0.48
CA ASP A 64 -10.29 5.25 1.05
C ASP A 64 -10.99 4.31 0.05
N VAL A 65 -10.96 4.66 -1.24
CA VAL A 65 -11.53 3.85 -2.32
C VAL A 65 -10.76 2.54 -2.48
N ASP A 66 -9.43 2.60 -2.54
CA ASP A 66 -8.60 1.40 -2.70
C ASP A 66 -8.58 0.54 -1.42
N LEU A 67 -8.71 1.16 -0.25
CA LEU A 67 -8.87 0.44 1.02
C LEU A 67 -10.20 -0.32 1.07
N SER A 68 -11.31 0.29 0.61
CA SER A 68 -12.60 -0.40 0.50
C SER A 68 -12.50 -1.62 -0.41
N ARG A 69 -11.91 -1.44 -1.60
CA ARG A 69 -11.69 -2.54 -2.56
C ARG A 69 -10.79 -3.63 -1.99
N LEU A 70 -9.75 -3.25 -1.24
CA LEU A 70 -8.87 -4.21 -0.59
C LEU A 70 -9.64 -5.03 0.44
N ASN A 71 -10.46 -4.39 1.27
CA ASN A 71 -11.24 -5.07 2.30
C ASN A 71 -12.27 -6.04 1.69
N GLU A 72 -12.94 -5.64 0.61
CA GLU A 72 -13.86 -6.52 -0.14
C GLU A 72 -13.15 -7.74 -0.74
N ALA A 73 -11.90 -7.56 -1.18
CA ALA A 73 -11.11 -8.62 -1.79
C ALA A 73 -10.35 -9.49 -0.77
N ALA A 74 -10.20 -9.03 0.49
CA ALA A 74 -9.22 -9.54 1.45
C ALA A 74 -9.25 -11.06 1.63
N ASP A 75 -10.43 -11.63 1.84
CA ASP A 75 -10.63 -13.08 2.03
C ASP A 75 -10.23 -13.90 0.79
N SER A 76 -10.27 -13.28 -0.40
CA SER A 76 -9.94 -13.91 -1.67
C SER A 76 -8.46 -13.73 -2.08
N LEU A 77 -7.68 -12.97 -1.32
CA LEU A 77 -6.25 -12.76 -1.56
C LEU A 77 -5.40 -13.95 -1.08
N THR A 78 -5.98 -14.85 -0.28
CA THR A 78 -5.35 -16.08 0.20
C THR A 78 -6.00 -17.29 -0.47
N GLY A 79 -5.24 -17.95 -1.32
CA GLY A 79 -5.71 -19.03 -2.17
C GLY A 79 -4.62 -19.30 -3.19
N TYR A 80 -3.57 -19.96 -2.74
CA TYR A 80 -2.46 -20.34 -3.59
C TYR A 80 -2.77 -21.72 -4.14
N ASP A 81 -3.01 -21.83 -5.44
CA ASP A 81 -2.71 -23.07 -6.14
C ASP A 81 -1.17 -23.12 -6.23
N THR A 82 -0.54 -23.89 -5.33
CA THR A 82 0.87 -24.29 -5.45
C THR A 82 1.05 -25.25 -6.61
#